data_AF-A0A969KJ11-F1
#
_entry.id   AF-A0A969KJ11-F1
#
_cell.length_a   1.000
_cell.length_b   1.000
_cell.length_c   1.000
_cell.angle_alpha   90.00
_cell.angle_beta   90.00
_cell.angle_gamma   90.00
#
_symmetry.space_group_name_H-M   'P 1'
#
loop_
_entity.id
_entity.type
_entity.pdbx_description
1 polymer ?
#
loop_
_entity_poly.entity_id
_entity_poly.type
_entity_poly.pdbx_seq_one_letter_code
_entity_poly.pdbx_strand_id
1 'polypeptide(L)'
;MEDLFKKFLYTGVGLVSHNAEMLQKNLNELIEKGKLTEEEGRKVVDDLVDDTNHKKEEFEDRLRNMVDSILRKVDLPSREELSSLKSRISELEEELAAARAKDETTTTTKAKKKP
;
A
#
# COMPACT_ATOMS: atom_id res chain seq x y z
N MET A 1 -10.86 -6.90 -9.49
CA MET A 1 -10.50 -5.73 -8.67
C MET A 1 -9.29 -5.00 -9.21
N GLU A 2 -8.21 -5.69 -9.60
CA GLU A 2 -6.99 -5.08 -10.15
C GLU A 2 -7.26 -4.21 -11.40
N ASP A 3 -8.14 -4.65 -12.32
CA ASP A 3 -8.51 -3.88 -13.51
C ASP A 3 -9.29 -2.59 -13.20
N LEU A 4 -10.11 -2.58 -12.14
CA LEU A 4 -10.83 -1.37 -11.71
C LEU A 4 -9.86 -0.35 -11.10
N PHE A 5 -8.89 -0.83 -10.31
CA PHE A 5 -7.84 0.01 -9.75
C PHE A 5 -6.93 0.59 -10.85
N LYS A 6 -6.50 -0.24 -11.81
CA LYS A 6 -5.74 0.22 -12.99
C LYS A 6 -6.51 1.27 -13.78
N LYS A 7 -7.80 1.01 -14.09
CA LYS A 7 -8.65 1.98 -14.79
C LYS A 7 -8.83 3.28 -13.99
N PHE A 8 -9.01 3.20 -12.68
CA PHE A 8 -9.10 4.39 -11.82
C PHE A 8 -7.81 5.20 -11.84
N LEU A 9 -6.64 4.55 -11.74
CA LEU A 9 -5.35 5.23 -11.84
C LEU A 9 -5.14 5.86 -13.22
N TYR A 10 -5.40 5.14 -14.32
CA TYR A 10 -5.24 5.68 -15.67
C TYR A 10 -6.19 6.85 -15.94
N THR A 11 -7.45 6.77 -15.50
CA THR A 11 -8.42 7.88 -15.59
C THR A 11 -8.00 9.05 -14.70
N GLY A 12 -7.50 8.78 -13.49
CA GLY A 12 -7.01 9.81 -12.57
C GLY A 12 -5.83 10.58 -13.14
N VAL A 13 -4.85 9.88 -13.73
CA VAL A 13 -3.72 10.51 -14.42
C VAL A 13 -4.18 11.36 -15.60
N GLY A 14 -5.12 10.85 -16.42
CA GLY A 14 -5.68 11.61 -17.55
C GLY A 14 -6.38 12.91 -17.13
N LEU A 15 -7.10 12.88 -16.00
CA LEU A 15 -7.78 14.06 -15.45
C LEU A 15 -6.80 15.11 -14.91
N VAL A 16 -5.72 14.68 -14.26
CA VAL A 16 -4.70 15.58 -13.72
C VAL A 16 -3.94 16.29 -14.84
N SER A 17 -3.53 15.57 -15.90
CA SER A 17 -2.83 16.17 -17.04
C SER A 17 -3.67 17.25 -17.73
N HIS A 18 -4.97 16.99 -17.93
CA HIS A 18 -5.87 17.97 -18.56
C HIS A 18 -6.02 19.25 -17.73
N ASN A 19 -6.11 19.11 -16.41
CA ASN A 19 -6.20 20.26 -15.51
C ASN A 19 -4.86 21.02 -15.42
N ALA A 20 -3.72 20.33 -15.41
CA ALA A 20 -2.41 20.95 -15.37
C ALA A 20 -2.15 21.83 -16.60
N GLU A 21 -2.50 21.33 -17.80
CA GLU A 21 -2.44 22.11 -19.04
C GLU A 21 -3.32 23.35 -18.98
N MET A 22 -4.55 23.21 -18.47
CA MET A 22 -5.46 24.35 -18.29
C MET A 22 -4.89 25.37 -17.30
N LEU A 23 -4.26 24.93 -16.22
CA LEU A 23 -3.70 25.81 -15.19
C LEU A 23 -2.51 26.62 -15.73
N GLN A 24 -1.58 25.97 -16.44
CA GLN A 24 -0.48 26.65 -17.12
C GLN A 24 -0.99 27.67 -18.15
N LYS A 25 -2.01 27.29 -18.93
CA LYS A 25 -2.59 28.17 -19.95
C LYS A 25 -3.22 29.42 -19.32
N ASN A 26 -3.96 29.26 -18.22
CA ASN A 26 -4.56 30.40 -17.50
C ASN A 26 -3.47 31.32 -16.90
N LEU A 27 -2.41 30.77 -16.32
CA LEU A 27 -1.30 31.57 -15.79
C LEU A 27 -0.60 32.37 -16.89
N ASN A 28 -0.30 31.75 -18.02
CA ASN A 28 0.30 32.44 -19.17
C ASN A 28 -0.63 33.54 -19.71
N GLU A 29 -1.94 33.30 -19.77
CA GLU A 29 -2.90 34.30 -20.21
C GLU A 29 -3.01 35.50 -19.24
N LEU A 30 -2.80 35.27 -17.93
CA LEU A 30 -2.72 36.33 -16.93
C LEU A 30 -1.44 37.16 -17.07
N ILE A 31 -0.32 36.51 -17.41
CA ILE A 31 0.96 37.17 -17.70
C ILE A 31 0.85 38.02 -18.97
N GLU A 32 0.32 37.45 -20.06
CA GLU A 32 0.13 38.16 -21.33
C GLU A 32 -0.81 39.36 -21.21
N LYS A 33 -1.85 39.27 -20.37
CA LYS A 33 -2.76 40.38 -20.07
C LYS A 33 -2.15 41.43 -19.14
N GLY A 34 -0.90 41.28 -18.71
CA GLY A 34 -0.20 42.18 -17.80
C GLY A 34 -0.80 42.22 -16.40
N LYS A 35 -1.65 41.24 -16.05
CA LYS A 35 -2.29 41.13 -14.73
C LYS A 35 -1.38 40.46 -13.70
N LEU A 36 -0.33 39.80 -14.18
CA LEU A 36 0.66 39.10 -13.39
C LEU A 36 2.01 39.28 -14.07
N THR A 37 3.07 39.48 -13.30
CA THR A 37 4.42 39.42 -13.86
C THR A 37 4.87 37.97 -14.02
N GLU A 38 5.83 37.71 -14.92
CA GLU A 38 6.41 36.38 -15.11
C GLU A 38 7.04 35.85 -13.81
N GLU A 39 7.64 36.74 -13.01
CA GLU A 39 8.22 36.44 -11.71
C GLU A 39 7.17 36.03 -10.67
N GLU A 40 6.04 36.74 -10.59
CA GLU A 40 4.92 36.38 -9.72
C GLU A 40 4.28 35.06 -10.13
N GLY A 41 4.11 34.81 -11.43
CA GLY A 41 3.58 33.52 -11.93
C GLY A 41 4.46 32.35 -11.55
N ARG A 42 5.78 32.52 -11.67
CA ARG A 42 6.77 31.51 -11.27
C ARG A 42 6.73 31.25 -9.77
N LYS A 43 6.65 32.33 -8.97
CA LYS A 43 6.57 32.24 -7.51
C LYS A 43 5.32 31.51 -7.02
N VAL A 44 4.17 31.72 -7.66
CA VAL A 44 2.92 31.00 -7.33
C VAL A 44 3.06 29.49 -7.58
N VAL A 45 3.75 29.09 -8.65
CA VAL A 45 4.01 27.67 -8.93
C VAL A 45 4.99 27.09 -7.91
N ASP A 46 6.08 27.80 -7.61
CA ASP A 46 7.08 27.36 -6.63
C ASP A 46 6.45 27.21 -5.24
N ASP A 47 5.69 28.20 -4.78
CA ASP A 47 4.96 28.16 -3.50
C ASP A 47 3.99 26.97 -3.47
N LEU A 48 3.25 26.71 -4.56
CA LEU A 48 2.34 25.57 -4.64
C LEU A 48 3.07 24.22 -4.55
N VAL A 49 4.23 24.09 -5.20
CA VAL A 49 5.05 22.87 -5.19
C VAL A 49 5.60 22.62 -3.79
N ASP A 50 6.14 23.65 -3.13
CA ASP A 50 6.67 23.54 -1.78
C ASP A 50 5.58 23.21 -0.75
N ASP A 51 4.43 23.88 -0.83
CA ASP A 51 3.28 23.62 0.05
C ASP A 51 2.74 22.20 -0.16
N THR A 52 2.77 21.71 -1.40
CA THR A 52 2.36 20.34 -1.75
C THR A 52 3.36 19.32 -1.22
N ASN A 53 4.67 19.57 -1.34
CA ASN A 53 5.71 18.70 -0.82
C ASN A 53 5.60 18.56 0.71
N HIS A 54 5.35 19.66 1.42
CA HIS A 54 5.14 19.63 2.88
C HIS A 54 3.89 18.83 3.26
N LYS A 55 2.79 18.97 2.52
CA LYS A 55 1.54 18.25 2.79
C LYS A 55 1.55 16.80 2.29
N LYS A 56 2.54 16.42 1.48
CA LYS A 56 2.64 15.09 0.89
C LYS A 56 2.82 14.01 1.96
N GLU A 57 3.71 14.20 2.92
CA GLU A 57 3.92 13.22 4.00
C GLU A 57 2.65 13.01 4.83
N GLU A 58 2.02 14.10 5.28
CA GLU A 58 0.74 14.01 6.00
C GLU A 58 -0.37 13.35 5.17
N PHE A 59 -0.37 13.62 3.85
CA PHE A 59 -1.32 13.02 2.93
C PHE A 59 -1.06 11.53 2.75
N GLU A 60 0.19 11.10 2.60
CA GLU A 60 0.58 9.70 2.49
C GLU A 60 0.17 8.91 3.75
N ASP A 61 0.39 9.47 4.93
CA ASP A 61 -0.01 8.85 6.20
C ASP A 61 -1.54 8.74 6.32
N ARG A 62 -2.28 9.80 5.96
CA ARG A 62 -3.75 9.77 5.93
C ARG A 62 -4.27 8.74 4.93
N LEU A 63 -3.64 8.64 3.76
CA LEU A 63 -3.97 7.65 2.74
C LEU A 63 -3.74 6.23 3.24
N ARG A 64 -2.57 5.95 3.83
CA ARG A 64 -2.25 4.65 4.42
C ARG A 64 -3.28 4.26 5.48
N ASN A 65 -3.59 5.16 6.39
CA ASN A 65 -4.59 4.93 7.44
C ASN A 65 -6.00 4.67 6.88
N MET A 66 -6.37 5.39 5.82
CA MET A 66 -7.66 5.19 5.15
C MET A 66 -7.72 3.82 4.46
N VAL A 67 -6.67 3.44 3.73
CA VAL A 67 -6.58 2.13 3.07
C VAL A 67 -6.59 1.01 4.11
N ASP A 68 -5.83 1.13 5.20
CA ASP A 68 -5.82 0.14 6.29
C ASP A 68 -7.20 0.00 6.93
N SER A 69 -7.88 1.12 7.17
CA SER A 69 -9.24 1.13 7.72
C SER A 69 -10.25 0.45 6.78
N ILE A 70 -10.10 0.62 5.46
CA ILE A 70 -10.95 -0.05 4.48
C ILE A 70 -10.66 -1.54 4.48
N LEU A 71 -9.38 -1.95 4.41
CA LEU A 71 -8.97 -3.35 4.40
C LEU A 71 -9.49 -4.11 5.62
N ARG A 72 -9.40 -3.51 6.82
CA ARG A 72 -9.99 -4.06 8.05
C ARG A 72 -11.52 -4.20 7.95
N LYS A 73 -12.22 -3.26 7.32
CA LYS A 73 -13.68 -3.31 7.17
C LYS A 73 -14.16 -4.37 6.19
N VAL A 74 -13.35 -4.73 5.19
CA VAL A 74 -13.65 -5.83 4.25
C VAL A 74 -13.06 -7.18 4.69
N ASP A 75 -12.58 -7.29 5.93
CA ASP A 75 -11.99 -8.52 6.50
C ASP A 75 -10.85 -9.09 5.64
N LEU A 76 -10.15 -8.21 4.90
CA LEU A 76 -8.99 -8.60 4.11
C LEU A 76 -7.74 -8.48 4.99
N PRO A 77 -7.05 -9.59 5.31
CA PRO A 77 -5.80 -9.54 6.05
C PRO A 77 -4.70 -8.90 5.21
N SER A 78 -3.83 -8.16 5.87
CA SER A 78 -2.61 -7.63 5.24
C SER A 78 -1.70 -8.77 4.77
N ARG A 79 -0.81 -8.47 3.81
CA ARG A 79 0.21 -9.43 3.36
C ARG A 79 1.07 -9.95 4.51
N GLU A 80 1.34 -9.11 5.51
CA GLU A 80 2.16 -9.43 6.67
C GLU A 80 1.45 -10.43 7.59
N GLU A 81 0.16 -10.21 7.89
CA GLU A 81 -0.65 -11.13 8.67
C GLU A 81 -0.78 -12.50 7.99
N LEU A 82 -0.96 -12.54 6.66
CA LEU A 82 -0.97 -13.80 5.89
C LEU A 82 0.37 -14.54 5.97
N SER A 83 1.49 -13.81 5.90
CA SER A 83 2.83 -14.40 6.00
C SER A 83 3.11 -14.98 7.39
N SER A 84 2.70 -14.24 8.44
CA SER A 84 2.79 -14.69 9.83
C SER A 84 1.96 -15.94 10.04
N LEU A 85 0.72 -15.96 9.54
CA LEU A 85 -0.16 -17.12 9.66
C LEU A 85 0.40 -18.34 8.92
N LYS A 86 0.97 -18.15 7.72
CA LYS A 86 1.61 -19.23 6.96
C LYS A 86 2.83 -19.82 7.70
N SER A 87 3.64 -18.97 8.31
CA SER A 87 4.82 -19.42 9.08
C SER A 87 4.39 -20.25 10.30
N ARG A 88 3.37 -19.77 11.03
CA ARG A 88 2.83 -20.48 12.19
C ARG A 88 2.19 -21.83 11.82
N ILE A 89 1.54 -21.92 10.65
CA ILE A 89 1.04 -23.19 10.12
C ILE A 89 2.20 -24.14 9.85
N SER A 90 3.27 -23.67 9.21
CA SER A 90 4.47 -24.49 8.93
C SER A 90 5.12 -25.02 10.20
N GLU A 91 5.28 -24.18 11.23
CA GLU A 91 5.82 -24.59 12.54
C GLU A 91 4.94 -25.65 13.19
N LEU A 92 3.62 -25.46 13.20
CA LEU A 92 2.68 -26.42 13.76
C LEU A 92 2.66 -27.75 12.99
N GLU A 93 2.81 -27.71 11.66
CA GLU A 93 2.93 -28.91 10.83
C GLU A 93 4.21 -29.69 11.16
N GLU A 94 5.34 -29.00 11.35
CA GLU A 94 6.61 -29.61 11.77
C GLU A 94 6.52 -30.21 13.19
N GLU A 95 5.91 -29.49 14.14
CA GLU A 95 5.69 -29.98 15.50
C GLU A 95 4.78 -31.21 15.52
N LEU A 96 3.70 -31.22 14.72
CA LEU A 96 2.82 -32.38 14.56
C LEU A 96 3.55 -33.58 13.94
N ALA A 97 4.39 -33.35 12.94
CA ALA A 97 5.20 -34.40 12.33
C ALA A 97 6.21 -34.98 13.35
N ALA A 98 6.86 -34.13 14.14
CA ALA A 98 7.79 -34.55 15.19
C ALA A 98 7.09 -35.27 16.34
N ALA A 99 5.88 -34.86 16.71
CA ALA A 99 5.06 -35.52 17.73
C ALA A 99 4.61 -36.91 17.25
N ARG A 100 4.17 -37.03 15.99
CA ARG A 100 3.78 -38.34 15.40
C ARG A 100 4.97 -39.30 15.26
N ALA A 101 6.17 -38.79 14.99
CA ALA A 101 7.39 -39.61 14.95
C ALA A 101 7.80 -40.17 16.33
N LYS A 102 7.47 -39.47 17.42
CA LYS A 102 7.76 -39.93 18.80
C LYS A 102 6.81 -41.05 19.25
N ASP A 103 5.57 -41.08 18.76
CA ASP A 103 4.62 -42.15 19.09
C ASP A 103 5.00 -43.51 18.46
N GLU A 104 5.59 -43.53 17.26
CA GLU A 104 6.05 -44.78 16.62
C GLU A 104 7.29 -45.42 17.30
N THR A 105 8.08 -44.63 18.03
CA THR A 105 9.27 -45.15 18.73
C THR A 105 8.91 -45.85 20.06
N THR A 106 7.74 -45.57 20.62
CA THR A 106 7.33 -46.13 21.93
C THR A 106 6.69 -47.53 21.79
N THR A 107 6.10 -47.85 20.63
CA THR A 107 5.48 -49.17 20.36
C THR A 107 6.50 -50.26 20.02
N THR A 108 7.66 -49.93 19.46
CA THR A 108 8.71 -50.92 19.14
C THR A 108 9.55 -51.36 20.35
N THR A 109 9.60 -50.56 21.43
CA THR A 109 10.41 -50.92 22.62
C THR A 109 9.72 -51.89 23.58
N LYS A 110 8.37 -51.98 23.58
CA LYS A 110 7.62 -52.95 24.41
C LYS A 110 7.58 -54.39 23.84
N ALA A 111 7.93 -54.58 22.56
CA ALA A 111 7.93 -55.91 21.93
C ALA A 111 9.21 -56.74 22.19
N LYS A 112 10.27 -56.15 22.77
CA LYS A 112 11.57 -56.82 22.97
C LYS A 112 11.86 -57.24 24.42
N LYS A 113 10.90 -57.11 25.34
CA LYS A 113 11.06 -57.44 26.77
C LYS A 113 9.89 -58.27 27.30
N LYS A 114 9.76 -59.51 26.81
CA LYS A 114 9.07 -60.57 27.55
C LYS A 114 9.88 -61.86 27.39
N PRO A 115 10.37 -62.47 28.49
CA PRO A 115 11.08 -63.74 28.46
C PRO A 115 10.16 -64.89 28.04
#